data_AF-A0A535A566-F1
#
_entry.id   AF-A0A535A566-F1
#
_cell.length_a   1.000
_cell.length_b   1.000
_cell.length_c   1.000
_cell.angle_alpha   90.00
_cell.angle_beta   90.00
_cell.angle_gamma   90.00
#
_symmetry.space_group_name_H-M   'P 1'
#
loop_
_entity.id
_entity.type
_entity.pdbx_description
1 polymer ?
#
loop_
_entity_poly.entity_id
_entity_poly.type
_entity_poly.pdbx_seq_one_letter_code
_entity_poly.pdbx_strand_id
1 'polypeptide(L)'
;MTSFTRMVDATAEDFGLIARHALGFQQNLPDRILAHLALLAGDTGGYAVDRLTHSLQTATRAHRDGRDEEYVVCALVHDVGDTLASLNHSELAAVVVQPFVSEENHWIVKHHGVFQGYYFFHHMGLDRNMRDRYRDQPYWRACADFCANYDQNSFDPRYDTLPL
;
A
#
# COMPACT_ATOMS: atom_id res chain seq x y z
N MET A 1 17.45 1.95 -29.80
CA MET A 1 16.75 0.70 -29.42
C MET A 1 17.71 -0.44 -29.62
N THR A 2 17.67 -1.49 -28.79
CA THR A 2 18.47 -2.70 -28.99
C THR A 2 17.83 -3.56 -30.10
N SER A 3 18.58 -4.48 -30.71
CA SER A 3 18.07 -5.38 -31.75
C SER A 3 18.15 -6.88 -31.37
N PHE A 4 18.77 -7.22 -30.24
CA PHE A 4 18.83 -8.59 -29.76
C PHE A 4 17.43 -9.13 -29.42
N THR A 5 17.18 -10.41 -29.70
CA THR A 5 15.91 -11.09 -29.38
C THR A 5 16.02 -12.06 -28.20
N ARG A 6 17.25 -12.38 -27.76
CA ARG A 6 17.55 -13.17 -26.56
C ARG A 6 18.64 -12.45 -25.77
N MET A 7 18.51 -12.35 -24.45
CA MET A 7 19.48 -11.59 -23.62
C MET A 7 20.91 -12.14 -23.73
N VAL A 8 21.09 -13.43 -24.03
CA VAL A 8 22.42 -14.04 -24.23
C VAL A 8 23.16 -13.52 -25.47
N ASP A 9 22.44 -12.93 -26.42
CA ASP A 9 23.00 -12.33 -27.64
C ASP A 9 23.28 -10.82 -27.47
N ALA A 10 22.95 -10.25 -26.31
CA ALA A 10 23.11 -8.83 -26.05
C ALA A 10 24.57 -8.47 -25.77
N THR A 11 24.97 -7.28 -26.21
CA THR A 11 26.30 -6.73 -25.97
C THR A 11 26.33 -5.81 -24.74
N ALA A 12 27.54 -5.46 -24.29
CA ALA A 12 27.70 -4.44 -23.25
C ALA A 12 27.14 -3.07 -23.68
N GLU A 13 27.21 -2.73 -24.96
CA GLU A 13 26.63 -1.50 -25.51
C GLU A 13 25.10 -1.52 -25.43
N ASP A 14 24.46 -2.66 -25.75
CA ASP A 14 23.02 -2.85 -25.61
C ASP A 14 22.57 -2.63 -24.16
N PHE A 15 23.28 -3.22 -23.20
CA PHE A 15 22.97 -3.02 -21.78
C PHE A 15 23.27 -1.59 -21.30
N GLY A 16 24.29 -0.94 -21.85
CA GLY A 16 24.53 0.48 -21.62
C GLY A 16 23.35 1.34 -22.08
N LEU A 17 22.73 1.01 -23.22
CA LEU A 17 21.51 1.67 -23.69
C LEU A 17 20.31 1.37 -22.77
N ILE A 18 20.10 0.10 -22.42
CA ILE A 18 19.00 -0.31 -21.53
C ILE A 18 19.10 0.39 -20.17
N ALA A 19 20.28 0.43 -19.57
CA ALA A 19 20.49 1.07 -18.27
C ALA A 19 20.12 2.57 -18.28
N ARG A 20 20.45 3.29 -19.36
CA ARG A 20 20.04 4.70 -19.51
C ARG A 20 18.53 4.87 -19.55
N HIS A 21 17.81 3.99 -20.25
CA HIS A 21 16.34 4.01 -20.26
C HIS A 21 15.74 3.57 -18.92
N ALA A 22 16.36 2.58 -18.27
CA ALA A 22 15.92 2.06 -16.97
C ALA A 22 15.96 3.13 -15.88
N LEU A 23 16.95 4.03 -15.90
CA LEU A 23 17.03 5.14 -14.94
C LEU A 23 15.79 6.06 -15.02
N GLY A 24 15.43 6.52 -16.23
CA GLY A 24 14.23 7.35 -16.41
C GLY A 24 12.94 6.59 -16.06
N PHE A 25 12.87 5.30 -16.38
CA PHE A 25 11.75 4.46 -15.97
C PHE A 25 11.65 4.39 -14.44
N GLN A 26 12.74 4.14 -13.72
CA GLN A 26 12.77 4.07 -12.25
C GLN A 26 12.39 5.41 -11.61
N GLN A 27 12.89 6.54 -12.12
CA GLN A 27 12.56 7.87 -11.61
C GLN A 27 11.06 8.20 -11.71
N ASN A 28 10.38 7.69 -12.74
CA ASN A 28 8.94 7.89 -12.93
C ASN A 28 8.07 6.87 -12.15
N LEU A 29 8.63 6.14 -11.18
CA LEU A 29 7.85 5.22 -10.34
C LEU A 29 6.71 5.90 -9.56
N PRO A 30 6.91 7.09 -8.94
CA PRO A 30 5.83 7.76 -8.21
C PRO A 30 4.59 8.01 -9.07
N ASP A 31 4.76 8.50 -10.30
CA ASP A 31 3.66 8.75 -11.23
C ASP A 31 2.86 7.46 -11.54
N ARG A 32 3.55 6.33 -11.66
CA ARG A 32 2.89 5.03 -11.86
C ARG A 32 2.14 4.58 -10.62
N ILE A 33 2.69 4.79 -9.42
CA ILE A 33 1.98 4.49 -8.17
C ILE A 33 0.70 5.34 -8.07
N LEU A 34 0.78 6.64 -8.37
CA LEU A 34 -0.39 7.52 -8.41
C LEU A 34 -1.43 7.07 -9.45
N ALA A 35 -0.98 6.66 -10.64
CA ALA A 35 -1.88 6.10 -11.66
C ALA A 35 -2.57 4.81 -11.19
N HIS A 36 -1.87 3.96 -10.44
CA HIS A 36 -2.45 2.74 -9.86
C HIS A 36 -3.43 3.05 -8.71
N LEU A 37 -3.14 4.04 -7.87
CA LEU A 37 -4.09 4.53 -6.87
C LEU A 37 -5.37 5.05 -7.51
N ALA A 38 -5.27 5.76 -8.63
CA ALA A 38 -6.45 6.27 -9.35
C ALA A 38 -7.38 5.15 -9.85
N LEU A 39 -6.88 3.92 -10.05
CA LEU A 39 -7.70 2.75 -10.42
C LEU A 39 -8.61 2.29 -9.27
N LEU A 40 -8.35 2.71 -8.03
CA LEU A 40 -9.16 2.39 -6.86
C LEU A 40 -10.44 3.26 -6.75
N ALA A 41 -10.62 4.22 -7.65
CA ALA A 41 -11.79 5.10 -7.67
C ALA A 41 -13.02 4.44 -8.30
N GLY A 42 -14.22 4.84 -7.85
CA GLY A 42 -15.50 4.52 -8.46
C GLY A 42 -16.25 3.36 -7.83
N ASP A 43 -15.67 2.15 -7.79
CA ASP A 43 -16.33 0.98 -7.20
C ASP A 43 -16.13 0.91 -5.69
N THR A 44 -17.23 0.97 -4.94
CA THR A 44 -17.20 0.88 -3.47
C THR A 44 -17.16 -0.55 -2.95
N GLY A 45 -17.47 -1.56 -3.77
CA GLY A 45 -17.52 -2.96 -3.34
C GLY A 45 -18.46 -3.21 -2.16
N GLY A 46 -19.46 -2.34 -1.96
CA GLY A 46 -20.40 -2.39 -0.82
C GLY A 46 -20.04 -1.50 0.37
N TYR A 47 -18.87 -0.86 0.37
CA TYR A 47 -18.55 0.20 1.34
C TYR A 47 -19.29 1.50 1.02
N ALA A 48 -19.29 2.43 1.98
CA ALA A 48 -19.89 3.76 1.80
C ALA A 48 -19.03 4.69 0.93
N VAL A 49 -17.76 4.37 0.72
CA VAL A 49 -16.79 5.09 -0.12
C VAL A 49 -16.01 4.11 -0.99
N ASP A 50 -15.40 4.60 -2.07
CA ASP A 50 -14.48 3.79 -2.88
C ASP A 50 -13.11 3.61 -2.19
N ARG A 51 -12.29 2.72 -2.74
CA ARG A 51 -10.98 2.36 -2.16
C ARG A 51 -9.97 3.50 -2.26
N LEU A 52 -10.06 4.34 -3.29
CA LEU A 52 -9.24 5.54 -3.38
C LEU A 52 -9.59 6.51 -2.25
N THR A 53 -10.87 6.77 -2.02
CA THR A 53 -11.34 7.63 -0.93
C THR A 53 -10.92 7.06 0.41
N HIS A 54 -11.05 5.74 0.63
CA HIS A 54 -10.53 5.08 1.81
C HIS A 54 -9.03 5.36 2.02
N SER A 55 -8.21 5.13 1.00
CA SER A 55 -6.77 5.39 1.03
C SER A 55 -6.44 6.85 1.37
N LEU A 56 -7.15 7.80 0.75
CA LEU A 56 -7.00 9.23 1.01
C LEU A 56 -7.43 9.63 2.42
N GLN A 57 -8.50 9.04 2.95
CA GLN A 57 -8.95 9.27 4.32
C GLN A 57 -7.91 8.76 5.33
N THR A 58 -7.38 7.56 5.11
CA THR A 58 -6.34 6.96 5.96
C THR A 58 -5.10 7.85 5.99
N ALA A 59 -4.62 8.31 4.82
CA ALA A 59 -3.51 9.25 4.71
C ALA A 59 -3.81 10.62 5.34
N THR A 60 -5.01 11.16 5.10
CA THR A 60 -5.44 12.46 5.67
C THR A 60 -5.45 12.41 7.19
N ARG A 61 -5.94 11.32 7.79
CA ARG A 61 -5.94 11.14 9.25
C ARG A 61 -4.51 11.06 9.79
N ALA A 62 -3.63 10.28 9.17
CA ALA A 62 -2.22 10.19 9.56
C ALA A 62 -1.51 11.54 9.45
N HIS A 63 -1.74 12.30 8.38
CA HIS A 63 -1.18 13.63 8.18
C HIS A 63 -1.65 14.62 9.26
N ARG A 64 -2.95 14.63 9.58
CA ARG A 64 -3.52 15.48 10.63
C ARG A 64 -3.06 15.10 12.03
N ASP A 65 -2.70 13.85 12.25
CA ASP A 65 -2.08 13.35 13.49
C ASP A 65 -0.59 13.70 13.61
N GLY A 66 -0.02 14.43 12.63
CA GLY A 66 1.36 14.88 12.66
C GLY A 66 2.39 13.78 12.40
N ARG A 67 1.98 12.69 11.73
CA ARG A 67 2.90 11.64 11.28
C ARG A 67 3.85 12.17 10.22
N ASP A 68 5.02 11.54 10.12
CA ASP A 68 6.02 11.90 9.11
C ASP A 68 5.58 11.51 7.69
N GLU A 69 6.31 12.02 6.70
CA GLU A 69 6.01 11.82 5.29
C GLU A 69 5.99 10.34 4.90
N GLU A 70 6.96 9.56 5.41
CA GLU A 70 7.04 8.11 5.13
C GLU A 70 5.77 7.39 5.58
N TYR A 71 5.32 7.66 6.81
CA TYR A 71 4.12 7.05 7.37
C TYR A 71 2.86 7.48 6.62
N VAL A 72 2.75 8.77 6.25
CA VAL A 72 1.61 9.28 5.46
C VAL A 72 1.56 8.63 4.08
N VAL A 73 2.72 8.46 3.43
CA VAL A 73 2.80 7.76 2.14
C VAL A 73 2.44 6.28 2.30
N CYS A 74 2.93 5.60 3.33
CA CYS A 74 2.52 4.22 3.63
C CYS A 74 1.02 4.09 3.86
N ALA A 75 0.42 5.02 4.61
CA ALA A 75 -1.02 5.10 4.81
C ALA A 75 -1.79 5.32 3.49
N LEU A 76 -1.25 6.13 2.58
CA LEU A 76 -1.86 6.38 1.27
C LEU A 76 -1.81 5.13 0.37
N VAL A 77 -0.72 4.36 0.40
CA VAL A 77 -0.50 3.25 -0.55
C VAL A 77 -0.79 1.88 0.03
N HIS A 78 -1.22 1.76 1.29
CA HIS A 78 -1.38 0.47 1.97
C HIS A 78 -2.29 -0.51 1.20
N ASP A 79 -3.30 0.00 0.51
CA ASP A 79 -4.27 -0.78 -0.28
C ASP A 79 -4.01 -0.76 -1.81
N VAL A 80 -2.89 -0.21 -2.29
CA VAL A 80 -2.59 -0.12 -3.75
C VAL A 80 -2.58 -1.49 -4.44
N GLY A 81 -2.39 -2.57 -3.68
CA GLY A 81 -2.40 -3.94 -4.18
C GLY A 81 -3.77 -4.52 -4.52
N ASP A 82 -4.88 -3.88 -4.14
CA ASP A 82 -6.23 -4.46 -4.23
C ASP A 82 -6.65 -4.84 -5.66
N THR A 83 -6.16 -4.08 -6.64
CA THR A 83 -6.48 -4.27 -8.06
C THR A 83 -5.85 -5.51 -8.68
N LEU A 84 -4.74 -6.02 -8.11
CA LEU A 84 -3.96 -7.12 -8.67
C LEU A 84 -3.89 -8.34 -7.76
N ALA A 85 -3.92 -8.13 -6.45
CA ALA A 85 -3.64 -9.13 -5.42
C ALA A 85 -4.79 -9.19 -4.39
N SER A 86 -6.03 -9.36 -4.83
CA SER A 86 -7.23 -9.24 -3.98
C SER A 86 -7.32 -10.20 -2.78
N LEU A 87 -6.41 -11.19 -2.66
CA LEU A 87 -6.32 -12.11 -1.52
C LEU A 87 -5.11 -11.86 -0.62
N ASN A 88 -4.19 -10.99 -1.04
CA ASN A 88 -2.89 -10.73 -0.42
C ASN A 88 -2.38 -9.32 -0.76
N HIS A 89 -3.29 -8.36 -0.81
CA HIS A 89 -3.07 -7.01 -1.33
C HIS A 89 -2.03 -6.26 -0.50
N SER A 90 -2.11 -6.42 0.83
CA SER A 90 -1.13 -5.92 1.80
C SER A 90 0.30 -6.40 1.54
N GLU A 91 0.49 -7.65 1.11
CA GLU A 91 1.81 -8.16 0.76
C GLU A 91 2.32 -7.54 -0.54
N LEU A 92 1.46 -7.34 -1.54
CA LEU A 92 1.84 -6.66 -2.77
C LEU A 92 2.22 -5.20 -2.50
N ALA A 93 1.42 -4.48 -1.72
CA ALA A 93 1.74 -3.10 -1.31
C ALA A 93 3.08 -3.03 -0.56
N ALA A 94 3.34 -3.98 0.34
CA ALA A 94 4.60 -4.06 1.07
C ALA A 94 5.81 -4.23 0.14
N VAL A 95 5.72 -5.10 -0.87
CA VAL A 95 6.79 -5.28 -1.87
C VAL A 95 7.11 -3.98 -2.62
N VAL A 96 6.08 -3.17 -2.93
CA VAL A 96 6.27 -1.89 -3.62
C VAL A 96 7.05 -0.89 -2.75
N VAL A 97 6.72 -0.79 -1.46
CA VAL A 97 7.33 0.20 -0.56
C VAL A 97 8.66 -0.24 0.06
N GLN A 98 8.93 -1.55 0.12
CA GLN A 98 10.08 -2.14 0.83
C GLN A 98 11.44 -1.46 0.57
N PRO A 99 11.79 -1.03 -0.67
CA PRO A 99 13.09 -0.41 -0.91
C PRO A 99 13.25 1.00 -0.34
N PHE A 100 12.17 1.64 0.11
CA PHE A 100 12.10 3.09 0.38
C PHE A 100 11.76 3.45 1.81
N VAL A 101 11.24 2.50 2.60
CA VAL A 101 10.65 2.78 3.92
C VAL A 101 11.36 2.01 5.03
N SER A 102 11.20 2.48 6.27
CA SER A 102 11.68 1.80 7.47
C SER A 102 11.10 0.40 7.63
N GLU A 103 11.80 -0.45 8.38
CA GLU A 103 11.35 -1.82 8.67
C GLU A 103 9.98 -1.84 9.36
N GLU A 104 9.74 -0.88 10.27
CA GLU A 104 8.46 -0.71 10.96
C GLU A 104 7.32 -0.43 9.98
N ASN A 105 7.46 0.59 9.12
CA ASN A 105 6.41 0.96 8.16
C ASN A 105 6.17 -0.13 7.11
N HIS A 106 7.24 -0.77 6.62
CA HIS A 106 7.10 -1.95 5.76
C HIS A 106 6.34 -3.09 6.47
N TRP A 107 6.61 -3.32 7.76
CA TRP A 107 5.92 -4.34 8.54
C TRP A 107 4.44 -4.01 8.76
N ILE A 108 4.11 -2.75 9.04
CA ILE A 108 2.74 -2.26 9.16
C ILE A 108 2.00 -2.52 7.85
N VAL A 109 2.51 -2.02 6.71
CA VAL A 109 1.87 -2.21 5.40
C VAL A 109 1.67 -3.69 5.09
N LYS A 110 2.66 -4.54 5.35
CA LYS A 110 2.57 -5.98 5.07
C LYS A 110 1.48 -6.69 5.86
N HIS A 111 1.23 -6.26 7.10
CA HIS A 111 0.33 -6.98 8.01
C HIS A 111 -0.99 -6.27 8.27
N HIS A 112 -1.19 -5.05 7.76
CA HIS A 112 -2.38 -4.26 8.07
C HIS A 112 -3.67 -5.04 7.77
N GLY A 113 -3.76 -5.80 6.67
CA GLY A 113 -4.99 -6.52 6.30
C GLY A 113 -5.47 -7.52 7.36
N VAL A 114 -4.55 -8.28 7.98
CA VAL A 114 -4.91 -9.21 9.08
C VAL A 114 -5.17 -8.47 10.40
N PHE A 115 -4.58 -7.29 10.60
CA PHE A 115 -4.85 -6.44 11.76
C PHE A 115 -6.19 -5.71 11.66
N GLN A 116 -6.54 -5.19 10.48
CA GLN A 116 -7.84 -4.62 10.13
C GLN A 116 -8.95 -5.67 10.29
N GLY A 117 -8.63 -6.94 10.01
CA GLY A 117 -9.49 -8.10 10.28
C GLY A 117 -10.08 -8.15 11.70
N TYR A 118 -9.41 -7.56 12.69
CA TYR A 118 -9.94 -7.43 14.05
C TYR A 118 -11.34 -6.80 14.10
N TYR A 119 -11.64 -5.88 13.18
CA TYR A 119 -12.89 -5.13 13.15
C TYR A 119 -14.03 -5.86 12.42
N PHE A 120 -13.76 -6.86 11.57
CA PHE A 120 -14.81 -7.48 10.75
C PHE A 120 -14.76 -9.01 10.57
N PHE A 121 -13.65 -9.69 10.85
CA PHE A 121 -13.53 -11.14 10.66
C PHE A 121 -14.61 -11.95 11.40
N HIS A 122 -14.99 -11.52 12.60
CA HIS A 122 -16.05 -12.16 13.38
C HIS A 122 -17.45 -12.06 12.74
N HIS A 123 -17.71 -11.07 11.87
CA HIS A 123 -18.93 -11.00 11.08
C HIS A 123 -18.93 -11.99 9.90
N MET A 124 -17.77 -12.57 9.56
CA MET A 124 -17.60 -13.59 8.51
C MET A 124 -17.36 -15.00 9.10
N GLY A 125 -17.50 -15.18 10.41
CA GLY A 125 -17.21 -16.45 11.08
C GLY A 125 -15.71 -16.78 11.22
N LEU A 126 -14.84 -15.80 10.99
CA LEU A 126 -13.39 -15.92 11.19
C LEU A 126 -12.98 -15.42 12.58
N ASP A 127 -11.77 -15.78 13.02
CA ASP A 127 -11.23 -15.31 14.29
C ASP A 127 -10.74 -13.85 14.18
N ARG A 128 -11.44 -12.93 14.87
CA ARG A 128 -11.00 -11.51 14.97
C ARG A 128 -9.61 -11.35 15.57
N ASN A 129 -9.13 -12.30 16.37
CA ASN A 129 -7.81 -12.23 16.99
C ASN A 129 -6.72 -12.89 16.15
N MET A 130 -6.95 -13.16 14.84
CA MET A 130 -5.91 -13.69 13.95
C MET A 130 -4.60 -12.89 13.97
N ARG A 131 -4.65 -11.58 14.23
CA ARG A 131 -3.45 -10.73 14.42
C ARG A 131 -2.55 -11.17 15.59
N ASP A 132 -3.08 -11.93 16.55
CA ASP A 132 -2.35 -12.36 17.76
C ASP A 132 -1.30 -13.43 17.46
N ARG A 133 -1.33 -14.05 16.27
CA ARG A 133 -0.21 -14.89 15.79
C ARG A 133 1.12 -14.11 15.67
N TYR A 134 1.05 -12.79 15.67
CA TYR A 134 2.21 -11.89 15.64
C TYR A 134 2.48 -11.19 16.97
N ARG A 135 1.83 -11.61 18.07
CA ARG A 135 1.85 -10.88 19.36
C ARG A 135 3.26 -10.59 19.89
N ASP A 136 4.22 -11.44 19.59
CA ASP A 136 5.62 -11.31 20.02
C ASP A 136 6.49 -10.50 19.04
N GLN A 137 5.92 -9.97 17.96
CA GLN A 137 6.64 -9.14 16.98
C GLN A 137 6.77 -7.70 17.48
N PRO A 138 7.93 -7.03 17.28
CA PRO A 138 8.19 -5.69 17.81
C PRO A 138 7.18 -4.64 17.31
N TYR A 139 6.72 -4.79 16.07
CA TYR A 139 5.82 -3.84 15.40
C TYR A 139 4.33 -4.18 15.55
N TRP A 140 3.98 -5.20 16.36
CA TRP A 140 2.58 -5.61 16.57
C TRP A 140 1.72 -4.44 17.03
N ARG A 141 2.20 -3.68 18.03
CA ARG A 141 1.47 -2.54 18.57
C ARG A 141 1.32 -1.42 17.54
N ALA A 142 2.39 -1.13 16.79
CA ALA A 142 2.37 -0.09 15.77
C ALA A 142 1.33 -0.39 14.67
N CYS A 143 1.24 -1.64 14.20
CA CYS A 143 0.22 -2.04 13.21
C CYS A 143 -1.19 -2.03 13.81
N ALA A 144 -1.37 -2.43 15.07
CA ALA A 144 -2.66 -2.31 15.75
C ALA A 144 -3.10 -0.85 15.88
N ASP A 145 -2.19 0.05 16.21
CA ASP A 145 -2.43 1.49 16.32
C ASP A 145 -2.73 2.11 14.95
N PHE A 146 -2.02 1.71 13.88
CA PHE A 146 -2.35 2.08 12.51
C PHE A 146 -3.79 1.73 12.16
N CYS A 147 -4.18 0.46 12.41
CA CYS A 147 -5.52 0.01 12.06
C CYS A 147 -6.60 0.68 12.90
N ALA A 148 -6.34 0.96 14.19
CA ALA A 148 -7.30 1.60 15.09
C ALA A 148 -7.53 3.07 14.77
N ASN A 149 -6.46 3.80 14.47
CA ASN A 149 -6.49 5.26 14.35
C ASN A 149 -6.81 5.74 12.93
N TYR A 150 -6.43 4.98 11.90
CA TYR A 150 -6.46 5.46 10.52
C TYR A 150 -7.21 4.55 9.55
N ASP A 151 -6.97 3.24 9.57
CA ASP A 151 -7.49 2.32 8.56
C ASP A 151 -9.01 2.07 8.74
N GLN A 152 -9.41 1.45 9.86
CA GLN A 152 -10.79 0.99 10.07
C GLN A 152 -11.85 2.10 10.07
N ASN A 153 -11.46 3.35 10.37
CA ASN A 153 -12.36 4.51 10.46
C ASN A 153 -12.33 5.39 9.20
N SER A 154 -11.75 4.92 8.10
CA SER A 154 -11.62 5.65 6.83
C SER A 154 -12.64 5.20 5.79
N PHE A 155 -13.91 5.15 6.19
CA PHE A 155 -15.05 4.79 5.32
C PHE A 155 -16.19 5.82 5.38
N ASP A 156 -15.91 7.07 5.77
CA ASP A 156 -16.93 8.09 6.03
C ASP A 156 -17.15 9.00 4.79
N PRO A 157 -18.30 8.95 4.11
CA PRO A 157 -18.56 9.78 2.92
C PRO A 157 -18.57 11.29 3.19
N ARG A 158 -18.63 11.69 4.47
CA ARG A 158 -18.68 13.10 4.88
C ARG A 158 -17.36 13.58 5.49
N TYR A 159 -16.36 12.72 5.57
CA TYR A 159 -15.07 13.13 6.11
C TYR A 159 -14.38 14.11 5.15
N ASP A 160 -13.96 15.25 5.70
CA ASP A 160 -13.17 16.25 4.98
C ASP A 160 -11.81 15.64 4.62
N THR A 161 -11.71 15.13 3.40
CA THR A 161 -10.60 14.33 2.88
C THR A 161 -9.71 15.22 2.02
N LEU A 162 -8.39 15.19 2.26
CA LEU A 162 -7.46 15.91 1.40
C LEU A 162 -7.37 15.24 0.03
N PRO A 163 -7.15 16.01 -1.05
CA PRO A 163 -6.95 15.44 -2.38
C PRO A 163 -5.66 14.61 -2.45
N LEU A 164 -5.58 13.74 -3.47
CA LEU A 164 -4.36 13.05 -3.86
C LEU A 164 -3.28 14.04 -4.29
#